data_AF-Q9FSD1-F1
#
_entry.id   AF-Q9FSD1-F1
#
_cell.length_a   1.000
_cell.length_b   1.000
_cell.length_c   1.000
_cell.angle_alpha   90.00
_cell.angle_beta   90.00
_cell.angle_gamma   90.00
#
_symmetry.space_group_name_H-M   'P 1'
#
loop_
_entity.id
_entity.type
_entity.pdbx_description
1 polymer ?
#
loop_
_entity_poly.entity_id
_entity_poly.type
_entity_poly.pdbx_seq_one_letter_code
_entity_poly.pdbx_strand_id
1 'polypeptide(L)'
;DEHGEIVAEIKPPDLEPYLGLHYPATDIPQAARFLFMQNKVRMICDCKAAPVKLIQSQELTQPLCLVGSTLRAAHECHLQFMTNMGSIASLVMAVIINGNDSAGGGNGRNSMKLWGLAVCYHTSPRAVPFHHRYACEYLMQAFSLQLSMELQLAAQLKEKRIFRIQTLLCDMLLRDGPIGIVTQSPSI
;
A
#
# COMPACT_ATOMS: atom_id res chain seq x y z
N ASP A 1 5.00 -3.24 -11.26
CA ASP A 1 4.54 -2.07 -12.05
C ASP A 1 3.95 -0.97 -11.16
N GLU A 2 3.70 -1.24 -9.86
CA GLU A 2 3.35 -0.23 -8.84
C GLU A 2 2.00 0.47 -9.06
N HIS A 3 1.15 -0.10 -9.92
CA HIS A 3 -0.24 0.29 -10.04
C HIS A 3 -1.02 -0.15 -8.79
N GLY A 4 -2.15 0.50 -8.51
CA GLY A 4 -3.00 0.20 -7.36
C GLY A 4 -4.23 -0.60 -7.77
N GLU A 5 -4.75 -1.41 -6.85
CA GLU A 5 -6.03 -2.11 -6.97
C GLU A 5 -6.81 -1.93 -5.66
N ILE A 6 -8.11 -1.68 -5.75
CA ILE A 6 -8.99 -1.66 -4.58
C ILE A 6 -9.40 -3.08 -4.23
N VAL A 7 -8.74 -3.67 -3.24
CA VAL A 7 -8.94 -5.07 -2.84
C VAL A 7 -10.05 -5.29 -1.81
N ALA A 8 -10.45 -4.23 -1.10
CA ALA A 8 -11.53 -4.26 -0.12
C ALA A 8 -12.14 -2.87 0.05
N GLU A 9 -13.45 -2.79 0.24
CA GLU A 9 -14.17 -1.53 0.40
C GLU A 9 -15.37 -1.70 1.35
N ILE A 10 -15.63 -0.66 2.15
CA ILE A 10 -16.91 -0.45 2.83
C ILE A 10 -17.37 0.97 2.52
N LYS A 11 -18.61 1.11 2.04
CA LYS A 11 -19.16 2.39 1.60
C LYS A 11 -20.62 2.56 2.02
N PRO A 12 -21.11 3.81 2.08
CA PRO A 12 -22.53 4.11 2.06
C PRO A 12 -23.24 3.43 0.86
N PRO A 13 -24.50 2.98 1.02
CA PRO A 13 -25.22 2.26 -0.03
C PRO A 13 -25.46 3.11 -1.28
N ASP A 14 -25.53 4.43 -1.13
CA ASP A 14 -25.82 5.44 -2.14
C ASP A 14 -24.62 5.85 -3.02
N LEU A 15 -23.39 5.48 -2.64
CA LEU A 15 -22.20 5.77 -3.45
C LEU A 15 -21.89 4.65 -4.45
N GLU A 16 -21.22 4.98 -5.56
CA GLU A 16 -20.71 3.96 -6.47
C GLU A 16 -19.54 3.18 -5.84
N PRO A 17 -19.46 1.85 -6.05
CA PRO A 17 -18.36 1.05 -5.53
C PRO A 17 -17.08 1.23 -6.37
N TYR A 18 -15.93 1.25 -5.70
CA TYR A 18 -14.62 1.22 -6.34
C TYR A 18 -13.91 -0.14 -6.24
N LEU A 19 -14.51 -1.10 -5.52
CA LEU A 19 -13.96 -2.46 -5.38
C LEU A 19 -13.61 -3.10 -6.73
N GLY A 20 -12.37 -3.60 -6.84
CA GLY A 20 -11.83 -4.25 -8.04
C GLY A 20 -11.34 -3.31 -9.13
N LEU A 21 -11.44 -1.99 -8.96
CA LEU A 21 -10.87 -1.04 -9.92
C LEU A 21 -9.35 -0.95 -9.76
N HIS A 22 -8.66 -0.83 -10.90
CA HIS A 22 -7.23 -0.61 -10.97
C HIS A 22 -6.93 0.86 -11.32
N TYR A 23 -5.89 1.40 -10.69
CA TYR A 23 -5.43 2.77 -10.87
C TYR A 23 -3.96 2.79 -11.30
N PRO A 24 -3.59 3.67 -12.26
CA PRO A 24 -2.22 3.73 -12.75
C PRO A 24 -1.24 4.19 -11.65
N ALA A 25 0.00 3.73 -11.74
CA ALA A 25 1.06 4.09 -10.79
C ALA A 25 1.34 5.61 -10.70
N THR A 26 0.92 6.38 -11.72
CA THR A 26 1.07 7.84 -11.79
C THR A 26 0.13 8.59 -10.85
N ASP A 27 -0.98 7.99 -10.41
CA ASP A 27 -1.93 8.62 -9.51
C ASP A 27 -1.32 8.89 -8.13
N ILE A 28 -0.35 8.06 -7.72
CA ILE A 28 0.45 8.25 -6.51
C ILE A 28 1.94 8.22 -6.90
N PRO A 29 2.54 9.39 -7.19
CA PRO A 29 3.94 9.48 -7.60
C PRO A 29 4.89 8.84 -6.59
N GLN A 30 6.04 8.35 -7.05
CA GLN A 30 7.04 7.68 -6.21
C GLN A 30 7.46 8.52 -4.98
N ALA A 31 7.60 9.84 -5.16
CA ALA A 31 7.90 10.76 -4.06
C ALA A 31 6.80 10.76 -2.98
N ALA A 32 5.52 10.72 -3.37
CA ALA A 32 4.41 10.63 -2.42
C ALA A 32 4.39 9.28 -1.69
N ARG A 33 4.69 8.18 -2.39
CA ARG A 33 4.82 6.85 -1.78
C ARG A 33 5.95 6.80 -0.74
N PHE A 34 7.09 7.41 -1.04
CA PHE A 34 8.18 7.54 -0.06
C PHE A 34 7.78 8.39 1.15
N LEU A 35 7.03 9.49 0.93
CA LEU A 35 6.54 10.32 2.04
C LEU A 35 5.57 9.55 2.96
N PHE A 36 4.78 8.62 2.43
CA PHE A 36 3.91 7.77 3.25
C PHE A 36 4.68 6.78 4.14
N MET A 37 5.91 6.41 3.78
CA MET A 37 6.78 5.62 4.65
C MET A 37 7.26 6.41 5.87
N GLN A 38 7.46 7.72 5.71
CA GLN A 38 7.87 8.61 6.81
C GLN A 38 6.68 9.12 7.62
N ASN A 39 5.59 9.48 6.94
CA ASN A 39 4.37 10.04 7.53
C ASN A 39 3.21 9.10 7.24
N LYS A 40 2.96 8.21 8.19
CA LYS A 40 2.05 7.08 8.02
C LYS A 40 0.58 7.48 7.95
N VAL A 41 0.21 8.67 8.40
CA VAL A 41 -1.16 9.18 8.38
C VAL A 41 -1.21 10.57 7.77
N ARG A 42 -2.07 10.76 6.78
CA ARG A 42 -2.28 12.04 6.10
C ARG A 42 -3.77 12.34 6.01
N MET A 43 -4.14 13.55 6.41
CA MET A 43 -5.51 14.04 6.34
C MET A 43 -5.60 15.27 5.44
N ILE A 44 -6.63 15.34 4.62
CA ILE A 44 -7.09 16.56 3.95
C ILE A 44 -8.52 16.79 4.40
N CYS A 45 -8.76 17.87 5.14
CA CYS A 45 -10.09 18.17 5.67
C CYS A 45 -11.08 18.65 4.61
N ASP A 46 -10.57 19.39 3.63
CA ASP A 46 -11.34 20.01 2.55
C ASP A 46 -10.40 20.29 1.38
N CYS A 47 -10.66 19.69 0.22
CA CYS A 47 -9.86 19.91 -0.99
C CYS A 47 -10.17 21.24 -1.69
N LYS A 48 -11.29 21.88 -1.37
CA LYS A 48 -11.73 23.16 -1.96
C LYS A 48 -11.31 24.37 -1.12
N ALA A 49 -10.80 24.15 0.08
CA ALA A 49 -10.30 25.23 0.94
C ALA A 49 -9.03 25.86 0.36
N ALA A 50 -8.97 27.19 0.36
CA ALA A 50 -7.80 27.93 -0.11
C ALA A 50 -6.59 27.67 0.80
N PRO A 51 -5.41 27.32 0.25
CA PRO A 51 -4.21 27.10 1.04
C PRO A 51 -3.71 28.41 1.66
N VAL A 52 -3.23 28.34 2.89
CA VAL A 52 -2.67 29.49 3.61
C VAL A 52 -1.16 29.53 3.42
N LYS A 53 -0.63 30.70 3.01
CA LYS A 53 0.82 30.91 2.84
C LYS A 53 1.51 30.97 4.20
N LEU A 54 2.62 30.24 4.33
CA LEU A 54 3.47 30.30 5.51
C LEU A 54 4.37 31.55 5.42
N ILE A 55 4.35 32.39 6.45
CA ILE A 55 5.27 33.53 6.56
C ILE A 55 6.58 33.03 7.18
N GLN A 56 7.70 33.28 6.50
CA GLN A 56 9.03 32.79 6.87
C GLN A 56 10.00 33.96 6.99
N SER A 57 11.01 33.83 7.86
CA SER A 57 12.10 34.83 7.94
C SER A 57 12.89 34.87 6.63
N GLN A 58 13.30 36.07 6.22
CA GLN A 58 14.17 36.27 5.04
C GLN A 58 15.59 35.70 5.26
N GLU A 59 15.97 35.42 6.50
CA GLU A 59 17.26 34.83 6.86
C GLU A 59 17.35 33.34 6.49
N LEU A 60 16.22 32.69 6.21
CA LEU A 60 16.20 31.30 5.77
C LEU A 60 16.66 31.20 4.32
N THR A 61 17.72 30.41 4.09
CA THR A 61 18.25 30.15 2.75
C THR A 61 17.34 29.30 1.87
N GLN A 62 16.38 28.59 2.48
CA GLN A 62 15.43 27.73 1.80
C GLN A 62 14.10 27.66 2.56
N PRO A 63 12.99 27.32 1.88
CA PRO A 63 11.70 27.11 2.55
C PRO A 63 11.78 26.00 3.59
N LEU A 64 11.04 26.17 4.70
CA LEU A 64 10.87 25.13 5.73
C LEU A 64 10.38 23.81 5.13
N CYS A 65 10.99 22.70 5.56
CA CYS A 65 10.55 21.36 5.22
C CYS A 65 9.28 20.99 6.01
N LEU A 66 8.13 21.00 5.34
CA LEU A 66 6.83 20.66 5.95
C LEU A 66 6.46 19.18 5.84
N VAL A 67 7.41 18.30 5.48
CA VAL A 67 7.15 16.87 5.27
C VAL A 67 6.43 16.23 6.45
N GLY A 68 6.84 16.55 7.68
CA GLY A 68 6.23 16.05 8.93
C GLY A 68 5.00 16.82 9.43
N SER A 69 4.56 17.88 8.73
CA SER A 69 3.43 18.68 9.18
C SER A 69 2.10 17.99 8.86
N THR A 70 1.27 17.79 9.88
CA THR A 70 -0.07 17.21 9.72
C THR A 70 -1.06 18.14 9.01
N LEU A 71 -0.69 19.42 8.82
CA LEU A 71 -1.49 20.46 8.15
C LEU A 71 -0.90 20.85 6.79
N ARG A 72 0.11 20.12 6.29
CA ARG A 72 0.73 20.41 5.00
C ARG A 72 -0.32 20.34 3.88
N ALA A 73 -0.46 21.43 3.13
CA ALA A 73 -1.33 21.49 1.96
C ALA A 73 -0.98 20.40 0.93
N ALA A 74 -2.00 19.86 0.28
CA ALA A 74 -1.81 18.96 -0.85
C ALA A 74 -1.38 19.73 -2.09
N HIS A 75 -0.71 19.04 -3.02
CA HIS A 75 -0.44 19.59 -4.34
C HIS A 75 -1.75 19.76 -5.13
N GLU A 76 -1.85 20.83 -5.93
CA GLU A 76 -3.08 21.21 -6.65
C GLU A 76 -3.61 20.10 -7.56
N CYS A 77 -2.72 19.37 -8.26
CA CYS A 77 -3.10 18.21 -9.06
C CYS A 77 -3.91 17.17 -8.25
N HIS A 78 -3.51 16.90 -7.00
CA HIS A 78 -4.22 15.95 -6.14
C HIS A 78 -5.54 16.53 -5.61
N LEU A 79 -5.61 17.85 -5.34
CA LEU A 79 -6.86 18.51 -4.96
C LEU A 79 -7.89 18.47 -6.09
N GLN A 80 -7.44 18.66 -7.33
CA GLN A 80 -8.28 18.53 -8.51
C GLN A 80 -8.73 17.07 -8.72
N PHE A 81 -7.83 16.11 -8.54
CA PHE A 81 -8.16 14.67 -8.57
C PHE A 81 -9.27 14.34 -7.56
N MET A 82 -9.11 14.78 -6.31
CA MET A 82 -10.13 14.60 -5.26
C MET A 82 -11.49 15.21 -5.66
N THR A 83 -11.46 16.43 -6.23
CA THR A 83 -12.67 17.10 -6.72
C THR A 83 -13.35 16.31 -7.84
N ASN A 84 -12.58 15.77 -8.79
CA ASN A 84 -13.11 14.97 -9.90
C ASN A 84 -13.71 13.64 -9.42
N MET A 85 -13.13 13.04 -8.37
CA MET A 85 -13.62 11.82 -7.72
C MET A 85 -14.82 12.05 -6.78
N GLY A 86 -15.27 13.30 -6.61
CA GLY A 86 -16.35 13.63 -5.66
C GLY A 86 -15.97 13.52 -4.18
N SER A 87 -14.68 13.39 -3.87
CA SER A 87 -14.16 13.29 -2.50
C SER A 87 -13.71 14.66 -2.00
N ILE A 88 -14.43 15.25 -1.06
CA ILE A 88 -14.07 16.55 -0.47
C ILE A 88 -13.01 16.43 0.63
N ALA A 89 -13.11 15.41 1.47
CA ALA A 89 -12.14 15.14 2.52
C ALA A 89 -11.54 13.75 2.38
N SER A 90 -10.30 13.57 2.82
CA SER A 90 -9.64 12.26 2.83
C SER A 90 -8.80 12.03 4.07
N LEU A 91 -8.73 10.76 4.48
CA LEU A 91 -7.78 10.26 5.46
C LEU A 91 -7.08 9.05 4.86
N VAL A 92 -5.77 9.14 4.68
CA VAL A 92 -4.94 8.10 4.08
C VAL A 92 -3.97 7.59 5.13
N MET A 93 -3.88 6.27 5.25
CA MET A 93 -2.97 5.61 6.17
C MET A 93 -2.12 4.57 5.44
N ALA A 94 -0.83 4.55 5.75
CA ALA A 94 0.14 3.66 5.11
C ALA A 94 0.12 2.26 5.74
N VAL A 95 0.11 1.23 4.89
CA VAL A 95 0.33 -0.17 5.28
C VAL A 95 1.76 -0.52 4.91
N ILE A 96 2.60 -0.72 5.93
CA ILE A 96 4.05 -0.90 5.77
C ILE A 96 4.43 -2.28 6.28
N ILE A 97 5.03 -3.09 5.43
CA ILE A 97 5.53 -4.42 5.78
C ILE A 97 7.05 -4.44 5.79
N ASN A 98 7.62 -5.42 6.49
CA ASN A 98 9.05 -5.70 6.38
C ASN A 98 9.32 -6.32 5.01
N GLY A 99 10.25 -5.74 4.27
CA GLY A 99 10.75 -6.22 3.00
C GLY A 99 11.74 -7.34 3.21
N ASN A 100 11.54 -8.42 2.48
CA ASN A 100 12.52 -9.49 2.35
C ASN A 100 13.37 -9.19 1.12
N ASP A 101 14.34 -8.28 1.24
CA ASP A 101 15.30 -8.04 0.16
C ASP A 101 16.16 -9.28 -0.06
N SER A 102 15.64 -10.16 -0.92
CA SER A 102 16.31 -11.35 -1.48
C SER A 102 16.60 -11.15 -2.97
N ALA A 103 16.38 -9.94 -3.50
CA ALA A 103 16.63 -9.55 -4.89
C ALA A 103 17.33 -8.18 -4.94
N GLY A 104 18.53 -8.10 -4.35
CA GLY A 104 19.38 -6.91 -4.44
C GLY A 104 20.46 -6.93 -3.37
N GLY A 105 21.73 -7.06 -3.78
CA GLY A 105 22.89 -7.14 -2.90
C GLY A 105 23.20 -5.83 -2.16
N GLY A 106 22.38 -5.48 -1.16
CA GLY A 106 22.60 -4.35 -0.27
C GLY A 106 22.33 -4.73 1.18
N ASN A 107 23.35 -4.64 2.03
CA ASN A 107 23.37 -4.81 3.49
C ASN A 107 22.01 -4.88 4.21
N GLY A 108 21.53 -6.11 4.47
CA GLY A 108 21.05 -6.63 5.76
C GLY A 108 20.34 -5.72 6.78
N ARG A 109 19.59 -4.70 6.36
CA ARG A 109 18.77 -3.86 7.24
C ARG A 109 17.34 -3.93 6.76
N ASN A 110 16.50 -4.60 7.55
CA ASN A 110 15.03 -4.53 7.60
C ASN A 110 14.44 -3.42 6.69
N SER A 111 14.29 -3.69 5.39
CA SER A 111 13.88 -2.65 4.45
C SER A 111 12.37 -2.53 4.54
N MET A 112 11.86 -1.41 5.03
CA MET A 112 10.42 -1.22 5.10
C MET A 112 9.88 -0.97 3.70
N LYS A 113 8.82 -1.69 3.31
CA LYS A 113 8.14 -1.52 2.03
C LYS A 113 6.71 -1.06 2.25
N LEU A 114 6.29 -0.04 1.50
CA LEU A 114 4.88 0.34 1.40
C LEU A 114 4.14 -0.77 0.63
N TRP A 115 3.31 -1.55 1.33
CA TRP A 115 2.50 -2.59 0.71
C TRP A 115 1.26 -2.00 0.03
N GLY A 116 0.64 -1.03 0.69
CA GLY A 116 -0.58 -0.38 0.20
C GLY A 116 -1.02 0.77 1.10
N LEU A 117 -2.23 1.26 0.85
CA LEU A 117 -2.84 2.35 1.61
C LEU A 117 -4.24 1.95 2.04
N ALA A 118 -4.60 2.29 3.28
CA ALA A 118 -5.99 2.35 3.72
C ALA A 118 -6.49 3.78 3.52
N VAL A 119 -7.48 3.96 2.65
CA VAL A 119 -7.97 5.28 2.26
C VAL A 119 -9.43 5.43 2.67
N CYS A 120 -9.74 6.52 3.35
CA CYS A 120 -11.10 6.94 3.67
C CYS A 120 -11.42 8.22 2.90
N TYR A 121 -12.61 8.27 2.32
CA TYR A 121 -13.14 9.45 1.63
C TYR A 121 -14.39 9.98 2.35
N HIS A 122 -14.66 11.26 2.17
CA HIS A 122 -15.88 11.89 2.63
C HIS A 122 -16.38 12.90 1.59
N THR A 123 -17.69 12.92 1.35
CA THR A 123 -18.35 13.80 0.37
C THR A 123 -18.53 15.23 0.88
N SER A 124 -18.31 15.48 2.18
CA SER A 124 -18.29 16.80 2.81
C SER A 124 -16.97 17.05 3.54
N PRO A 125 -16.63 18.32 3.85
CA PRO A 125 -15.49 18.63 4.70
C PRO A 125 -15.54 17.87 6.01
N ARG A 126 -14.41 17.27 6.41
CA ARG A 126 -14.32 16.48 7.64
C ARG A 126 -12.93 16.53 8.25
N ALA A 127 -12.85 17.07 9.46
CA ALA A 127 -11.66 17.01 10.28
C ALA A 127 -11.75 15.86 11.28
N VAL A 128 -10.69 15.03 11.34
CA VAL A 128 -10.56 13.94 12.31
C VAL A 128 -9.61 14.38 13.43
N PRO A 129 -10.03 14.37 14.71
CA PRO A 129 -9.17 14.74 15.83
C PRO A 129 -7.88 13.91 15.89
N PHE A 130 -6.80 14.52 16.37
CA PHE A 130 -5.48 13.87 16.39
C PHE A 130 -5.47 12.52 17.11
N HIS A 131 -6.13 12.39 18.27
CA HIS A 131 -6.18 11.14 19.02
C HIS A 131 -6.82 9.98 18.23
N HIS A 132 -7.85 10.26 17.42
CA HIS A 132 -8.43 9.25 16.53
C HIS A 132 -7.45 8.86 15.44
N ARG A 133 -6.77 9.83 14.81
CA ARG A 133 -5.74 9.56 13.79
C ARG A 133 -4.59 8.70 14.35
N TYR A 134 -4.18 8.98 15.57
CA TYR A 134 -3.12 8.24 16.26
C TYR A 134 -3.56 6.82 16.62
N ALA A 135 -4.80 6.63 17.08
CA ALA A 135 -5.37 5.30 17.29
C ALA A 135 -5.45 4.49 15.98
N CYS A 136 -5.85 5.13 14.88
CA CYS A 136 -5.86 4.50 13.56
C CYS A 136 -4.45 4.13 13.09
N GLU A 137 -3.42 4.95 13.40
CA GLU A 137 -2.04 4.60 13.10
C GLU A 137 -1.62 3.28 13.79
N TYR A 138 -1.96 3.11 15.06
CA TYR A 138 -1.71 1.85 15.78
C TYR A 138 -2.48 0.68 15.19
N LEU A 139 -3.73 0.88 14.80
CA LEU A 139 -4.52 -0.14 14.12
C LEU A 139 -3.84 -0.59 12.82
N MET A 140 -3.28 0.35 12.05
CA MET A 140 -2.55 0.04 10.83
C MET A 140 -1.23 -0.69 11.08
N GLN A 141 -0.56 -0.43 12.21
CA GLN A 141 0.62 -1.20 12.61
C GLN A 141 0.26 -2.66 12.93
N ALA A 142 -0.82 -2.88 13.69
CA ALA A 142 -1.32 -4.21 13.99
C ALA A 142 -1.78 -4.96 12.71
N PHE A 143 -2.50 -4.26 11.82
CA PHE A 143 -2.89 -4.79 10.52
C PHE A 143 -1.67 -5.19 9.69
N SER A 144 -0.64 -4.34 9.63
CA SER A 144 0.58 -4.62 8.87
C SER A 144 1.34 -5.84 9.41
N LEU A 145 1.33 -6.05 10.73
CA LEU A 145 1.91 -7.25 11.35
C LEU A 145 1.14 -8.51 10.94
N GLN A 146 -0.19 -8.49 11.07
CA GLN A 146 -1.03 -9.63 10.67
C GLN A 146 -0.85 -9.95 9.18
N LEU A 147 -0.88 -8.92 8.34
CA LEU A 147 -0.65 -9.07 6.90
C LEU A 147 0.73 -9.69 6.61
N SER A 148 1.78 -9.27 7.32
CA SER A 148 3.12 -9.84 7.15
C SER A 148 3.14 -11.33 7.52
N MET A 149 2.43 -11.75 8.57
CA MET A 149 2.30 -13.16 8.95
C MET A 149 1.57 -13.97 7.88
N GLU A 150 0.46 -13.47 7.34
CA GLU A 150 -0.28 -14.14 6.26
C GLU A 150 0.55 -14.28 4.99
N LEU A 151 1.29 -13.23 4.61
CA LEU A 151 2.19 -13.26 3.46
C LEU A 151 3.32 -14.28 3.63
N GLN A 152 3.90 -14.37 4.82
CA GLN A 152 4.92 -15.37 5.15
C GLN A 152 4.36 -16.79 5.09
N LEU A 153 3.17 -17.02 5.66
CA LEU A 153 2.50 -18.32 5.60
C LEU A 153 2.19 -18.73 4.16
N ALA A 154 1.64 -17.81 3.36
CA ALA A 154 1.36 -18.04 1.95
C ALA A 154 2.64 -18.38 1.15
N ALA A 155 3.75 -17.69 1.44
CA ALA A 155 5.05 -17.98 0.83
C ALA A 155 5.55 -19.38 1.20
N GLN A 156 5.48 -19.77 2.48
CA GLN A 156 5.87 -21.11 2.95
C GLN A 156 5.02 -22.22 2.32
N LEU A 157 3.70 -22.03 2.22
CA LEU A 157 2.81 -22.98 1.57
C LEU A 157 3.12 -23.12 0.07
N LYS A 158 3.43 -22.01 -0.60
CA LYS A 158 3.85 -22.00 -2.00
C LYS A 158 5.17 -22.75 -2.18
N GLU A 159 6.16 -22.50 -1.34
CA GLU A 159 7.46 -23.18 -1.38
C GLU A 159 7.31 -24.69 -1.16
N LYS A 160 6.54 -25.10 -0.14
CA LYS A 160 6.21 -26.51 0.11
C LYS A 160 5.54 -27.17 -1.09
N ARG A 161 4.61 -26.46 -1.77
CA ARG A 161 3.96 -26.95 -2.98
C ARG A 161 4.96 -27.12 -4.13
N ILE A 162 5.85 -26.14 -4.33
CA ILE A 162 6.90 -26.19 -5.36
C ILE A 162 7.82 -27.38 -5.08
N PHE A 163 8.30 -27.55 -3.85
CA PHE A 163 9.17 -28.66 -3.47
C PHE A 163 8.50 -30.02 -3.74
N ARG A 164 7.23 -30.18 -3.35
CA ARG A 164 6.45 -31.40 -3.63
C ARG A 164 6.35 -31.69 -5.14
N ILE A 165 6.10 -30.66 -5.94
CA ILE A 165 6.04 -30.80 -7.40
C ILE A 165 7.41 -31.17 -7.97
N GLN A 166 8.50 -30.55 -7.49
CA GLN A 166 9.87 -30.90 -7.91
C GLN A 166 10.23 -32.34 -7.58
N THR A 167 9.94 -32.82 -6.36
CA THR A 167 10.16 -34.22 -5.99
C THR A 167 9.37 -35.17 -6.90
N LEU A 168 8.11 -34.83 -7.20
CA LEU A 168 7.25 -35.60 -8.09
C LEU A 168 7.81 -35.64 -9.52
N LEU A 169 8.28 -34.50 -10.05
CA LEU A 169 8.90 -34.46 -11.37
C LEU A 169 10.21 -35.26 -11.43
N CYS A 170 11.04 -35.22 -10.38
CA CYS A 170 12.24 -36.04 -10.29
C CYS A 170 11.92 -37.54 -10.29
N ASP A 171 10.90 -37.98 -9.55
CA ASP A 171 10.43 -39.37 -9.57
C ASP A 171 9.97 -39.79 -10.97
N MET A 172 9.20 -38.94 -11.65
CA MET A 172 8.71 -39.22 -13.01
C MET A 172 9.83 -39.28 -14.05
N LEU A 173 10.89 -38.47 -13.92
CA LEU A 173 12.05 -38.51 -14.82
C LEU A 173 12.88 -39.79 -14.69
N LEU A 174 12.83 -40.47 -13.55
CA LEU A 174 13.53 -41.74 -13.32
C LEU A 174 12.75 -42.96 -13.84
N ARG A 175 11.55 -42.78 -14.39
CA ARG A 175 10.74 -43.88 -14.92
C ARG A 175 11.26 -44.34 -16.28
N ASP A 176 11.23 -45.66 -16.49
CA ASP A 176 11.63 -46.26 -17.77
C ASP A 176 10.59 -45.96 -18.86
N GLY A 177 10.92 -45.00 -19.71
CA GLY A 177 10.17 -44.66 -20.93
C GLY A 177 8.95 -43.74 -20.71
N PRO A 178 8.48 -43.07 -21.78
CA PRO A 178 7.47 -42.02 -21.70
C PRO A 178 6.08 -42.51 -21.26
N ILE A 179 5.78 -43.81 -21.40
CA ILE A 179 4.52 -44.42 -20.94
C ILE A 179 4.40 -44.39 -19.41
N GLY A 180 5.51 -44.53 -18.68
CA GLY A 180 5.53 -44.54 -17.21
C GLY A 180 5.04 -43.24 -16.57
N ILE A 181 5.08 -42.12 -17.31
CA ILE A 181 4.57 -40.81 -16.89
C ILE A 181 3.04 -40.83 -16.74
N VAL A 182 2.33 -41.58 -17.58
CA VAL A 182 0.86 -41.64 -17.62
C VAL A 182 0.32 -42.87 -16.89
N THR A 183 1.06 -43.99 -16.90
CA THR A 183 0.57 -45.27 -16.36
C THR A 183 0.93 -45.53 -14.90
N GLN A 184 1.93 -44.83 -14.34
CA GLN A 184 2.36 -45.00 -12.95
C GLN A 184 1.93 -43.82 -12.08
N SER A 185 1.62 -44.07 -10.81
CA SER A 185 1.18 -43.03 -9.88
C SER A 185 2.36 -42.40 -9.13
N PRO A 186 2.39 -41.07 -8.98
CA PRO A 186 1.44 -40.09 -9.52
C PRO A 186 1.60 -39.90 -11.04
N SER A 187 0.48 -39.76 -11.75
CA SER A 187 0.41 -39.41 -13.17
C SER A 187 0.18 -37.91 -13.37
N ILE A 188 0.30 -37.45 -14.62
CA ILE A 188 -0.20 -36.14 -15.06
C ILE A 188 -1.73 -36.15 -15.05
#